data_AF-A0A1H8PMX1-F1
#
_entry.id   AF-A0A1H8PMX1-F1
#
_cell.length_a   1.000
_cell.length_b   1.000
_cell.length_c   1.000
_cell.angle_alpha   90.00
_cell.angle_beta   90.00
_cell.angle_gamma   90.00
#
_symmetry.space_group_name_H-M   'P 1'
#
loop_
_entity.id
_entity.type
_entity.pdbx_description
1 polymer ?
#
loop_
_entity_poly.entity_id
_entity_poly.type
_entity_poly.pdbx_seq_one_letter_code
_entity_poly.pdbx_strand_id
1 'polypeptide(L)' 'MPVYPITDSWSDPISLQAGDIVQNHSPHPIDVCPGEPDEANRLRLLGYVGAFQVDDAVTIVARGTSHGSSALTVVRGF' A
#
# COMPACT_ATOMS: atom_id res chain seq x y z
N MET A 1 2.93 6.81 13.03
CA MET A 1 2.33 6.16 11.85
C MET A 1 2.95 6.76 10.60
N PRO A 2 3.88 6.08 9.91
CA PRO A 2 4.44 6.59 8.66
C PRO A 2 3.36 6.66 7.56
N VAL A 3 3.41 7.73 6.79
CA VAL A 3 2.58 7.96 5.60
C VAL A 3 3.51 7.96 4.39
N TYR A 4 3.22 7.08 3.43
CA TYR A 4 3.96 6.90 2.20
C TYR A 4 3.22 7.62 1.06
N PRO A 5 3.83 8.64 0.42
CA PRO A 5 3.25 9.27 -0.76
C PRO A 5 3.30 8.27 -1.93
N ILE A 6 2.16 8.06 -2.58
CA ILE A 6 2.00 7.13 -3.69
C ILE A 6 1.58 7.91 -4.94
N THR A 7 2.32 7.72 -6.03
CA THR A 7 2.07 8.36 -7.33
C THR A 7 1.51 7.34 -8.33
N ASP A 8 1.35 7.73 -9.59
CA ASP A 8 0.98 6.85 -10.71
C ASP A 8 2.14 5.96 -11.20
N SER A 9 3.30 6.00 -10.54
CA SER A 9 4.42 5.05 -10.70
C SER A 9 4.55 4.14 -9.48
N TRP A 10 5.19 2.98 -9.66
CA TRP A 10 5.50 2.10 -8.52
C TRP A 10 6.44 2.81 -7.54
N SER A 11 6.11 2.72 -6.25
CA SER A 11 6.90 3.27 -5.16
C SER A 11 8.22 2.52 -4.97
N ASP A 12 9.11 3.12 -4.17
CA ASP A 12 10.19 2.35 -3.54
C ASP A 12 9.62 1.21 -2.68
N PRO A 13 10.39 0.14 -2.43
CA PRO A 13 9.96 -0.97 -1.58
C PRO A 13 9.68 -0.52 -0.14
N ILE A 14 8.52 -0.93 0.40
CA ILE A 14 8.06 -0.61 1.75
C ILE A 14 8.13 -1.88 2.59
N SER A 15 8.97 -1.89 3.62
CA SER A 15 9.10 -3.02 4.55
C SER A 15 8.04 -2.98 5.65
N LEU A 16 7.26 -4.06 5.72
CA LEU A 16 6.19 -4.29 6.68
C LEU A 16 6.56 -5.44 7.62
N GLN A 17 6.08 -5.36 8.85
CA GLN A 17 6.23 -6.38 9.87
C GLN A 17 4.91 -7.10 10.11
N ALA A 18 4.99 -8.33 10.64
CA ALA A 18 3.81 -9.05 11.10
C ALA A 18 3.02 -8.18 12.11
N GLY A 19 1.70 -8.11 11.95
CA GLY A 19 0.81 -7.27 12.75
C GLY A 19 0.60 -5.85 12.21
N ASP A 20 1.39 -5.39 11.23
CA ASP A 20 1.17 -4.08 10.61
C ASP A 20 -0.18 -4.03 9.89
N ILE A 21 -0.83 -2.87 9.94
CA ILE A 21 -2.03 -2.58 9.17
C ILE A 21 -1.71 -1.53 8.12
N VAL A 22 -1.96 -1.87 6.87
CA VAL A 22 -1.81 -0.97 5.72
C VAL A 22 -3.17 -0.40 5.35
N GLN A 23 -3.26 0.92 5.22
CA GLN A 23 -4.51 1.63 4.93
C GLN A 23 -4.33 2.61 3.78
N ASN A 24 -5.30 2.65 2.88
CA ASN A 24 -5.38 3.71 1.88
C ASN A 24 -5.97 4.98 2.53
N HIS A 25 -5.16 6.03 2.61
CA HIS A 25 -5.53 7.31 3.21
C HIS A 25 -5.82 8.38 2.14
N SER A 26 -6.29 7.96 0.97
CA SER A 26 -6.60 8.83 -0.16
C SER A 26 -7.93 8.43 -0.82
N PRO A 27 -8.57 9.33 -1.58
CA PRO A 27 -9.81 9.02 -2.28
C PRO A 27 -9.63 8.06 -3.47
N HIS A 28 -8.40 7.87 -3.93
CA HIS A 28 -8.08 7.10 -5.14
C HIS A 28 -7.68 5.68 -4.80
N PRO A 29 -8.03 4.67 -5.64
CA PRO A 29 -7.57 3.31 -5.40
C PRO A 29 -6.06 3.18 -5.57
N ILE A 30 -5.44 2.39 -4.70
CA ILE A 30 -4.02 2.07 -4.73
C ILE A 30 -3.87 0.57 -5.02
N ASP A 31 -3.06 0.22 -6.00
CA ASP A 31 -2.63 -1.16 -6.24
C ASP A 31 -1.37 -1.45 -5.42
N VAL A 32 -1.33 -2.62 -4.77
CA VAL A 32 -0.23 -3.08 -3.92
C VAL A 32 0.22 -4.46 -4.39
N CYS A 33 1.52 -4.67 -4.53
CA CYS A 33 2.11 -5.95 -4.90
C CYS A 33 3.13 -6.39 -3.84
N PRO A 34 3.20 -7.68 -3.48
CA PRO A 34 4.27 -8.21 -2.66
C PRO A 34 5.56 -8.33 -3.48
N GLY A 35 6.66 -7.81 -2.93
CA GLY A 35 7.98 -7.84 -3.56
C GLY A 35 8.12 -6.84 -4.71
N GLU A 36 7.90 -7.31 -5.92
CA GLU A 36 8.12 -6.55 -7.15
C GLU A 36 6.79 -6.16 -7.83
N PRO A 37 6.81 -5.17 -8.75
CA PRO A 37 5.66 -4.82 -9.56
C PRO A 37 5.10 -6.02 -10.34
N ASP A 38 3.90 -6.47 -9.97
CA ASP A 38 3.19 -7.53 -10.69
C ASP A 38 1.69 -7.22 -10.76
N GLU A 39 1.24 -6.82 -11.95
CA GLU A 39 -0.16 -6.45 -12.16
C GLU A 39 -1.14 -7.61 -12.01
N ALA A 40 -0.71 -8.87 -12.20
CA ALA A 40 -1.57 -10.04 -12.10
C ALA A 40 -1.87 -10.41 -10.64
N ASN A 41 -0.91 -10.16 -9.75
CA ASN A 41 -0.99 -10.50 -8.33
C ASN A 41 -1.21 -9.28 -7.42
N ARG A 42 -1.70 -8.17 -7.99
CA ARG A 42 -1.95 -6.95 -7.22
C ARG A 42 -3.19 -7.07 -6.34
N LEU A 43 -3.07 -6.58 -5.10
CA LEU A 43 -4.18 -6.27 -4.23
C LEU A 43 -4.60 -4.81 -4.45
N ARG A 44 -5.89 -4.58 -4.72
CA ARG A 44 -6.43 -3.22 -4.88
C ARG A 44 -7.07 -2.72 -3.59
N LEU A 45 -6.51 -1.66 -3.03
CA LEU A 45 -7.07 -0.92 -1.90
C LEU A 45 -7.99 0.19 -2.39
N LEU A 46 -9.28 0.05 -2.11
CA LEU A 46 -10.28 1.08 -2.41
C LEU A 46 -9.99 2.38 -1.63
N GLY A 47 -10.38 3.52 -2.19
CA GLY A 47 -10.16 4.83 -1.58
C GLY A 47 -10.83 4.96 -0.20
N TYR A 48 -10.11 5.52 0.77
CA TYR A 48 -10.48 5.74 2.18
C TYR A 48 -10.94 4.53 3.01
N VAL A 49 -11.26 3.40 2.38
CA VAL A 49 -11.81 2.22 3.06
C VAL A 49 -10.94 0.97 2.90
N GLY A 50 -10.05 0.96 1.91
CA GLY A 50 -9.17 -0.17 1.64
C GLY A 50 -8.10 -0.30 2.72
N ALA A 51 -8.08 -1.43 3.41
CA ALA A 51 -7.06 -1.78 4.36
C ALA A 51 -6.82 -3.29 4.40
N PHE A 52 -5.62 -3.70 4.81
CA PHE A 52 -5.29 -5.09 5.10
C PHE A 52 -4.31 -5.17 6.28
N GLN A 53 -4.35 -6.30 6.98
CA GLN A 53 -3.38 -6.63 8.00
C GLN A 53 -2.30 -7.54 7.42
N VAL A 54 -1.08 -7.37 7.87
CA VAL A 54 0.10 -8.12 7.47
C VAL A 54 0.28 -9.28 8.44
N ASP A 55 0.20 -10.52 7.95
CA ASP A 55 0.33 -11.71 8.78
C ASP A 55 1.79 -12.13 9.02
N ASP A 56 2.69 -11.82 8.08
CA ASP A 56 4.13 -12.10 8.18
C ASP A 56 4.95 -10.96 7.55
N ALA A 57 6.21 -10.82 7.95
CA ALA A 57 7.09 -9.78 7.45
C ALA A 57 7.20 -9.84 5.92
N VAL A 58 6.89 -8.72 5.26
CA VAL A 58 6.81 -8.64 3.79
C VAL A 58 7.25 -7.28 3.30
N THR A 59 7.86 -7.25 2.13
CA THR A 59 8.12 -6.01 1.40
C THR A 59 7.05 -5.84 0.35
N ILE A 60 6.46 -4.64 0.26
CA ILE A 60 5.47 -4.33 -0.77
C ILE A 60 5.94 -3.17 -1.65
N VAL A 61 5.39 -3.09 -2.85
CA VAL A 61 5.42 -1.88 -3.70
C VAL A 61 3.97 -1.44 -3.96
N ALA A 62 3.77 -0.14 -4.10
CA ALA A 62 2.44 0.43 -4.29
C ALA A 62 2.41 1.44 -5.44
N ARG A 63 1.26 1.54 -6.12
CA ARG A 63 1.02 2.50 -7.21
C ARG A 63 -0.42 2.99 -7.17
N GLY A 64 -0.62 4.29 -7.33
CA GLY A 64 -1.92 4.92 -7.50
C GLY A 64 -2.49 4.59 -8.88
N THR A 65 -3.80 4.33 -8.95
CA THR A 65 -4.48 3.98 -10.21
C THR A 65 -5.05 5.18 -10.96
N SER A 66 -4.95 6.38 -10.37
CA SER A 66 -5.51 7.63 -10.88
C SER A 66 -4.42 8.69 -10.94
N HIS A 67 -4.51 9.61 -11.90
CA HIS A 67 -3.67 10.81 -11.90
C HIS A 67 -4.04 11.69 -10.70
N GLY A 68 -3.24 11.59 -9.64
CA GLY A 68 -3.47 12.29 -8.37
C GLY A 68 -2.50 11.82 -7.29
N SER A 69 -2.31 12.62 -6.25
CA SER A 69 -1.50 12.25 -5.09
C SER A 69 -2.29 11.28 -4.21
N SER A 70 -1.81 10.04 -4.11
CA SER A 70 -2.36 9.02 -3.22
C SER A 70 -1.47 8.87 -1.99
N ALA A 71 -1.99 8.29 -0.92
CA ALA A 71 -1.25 8.13 0.32
C ALA A 71 -1.57 6.78 0.96
N LEU A 72 -0.53 6.04 1.30
CA LEU A 72 -0.63 4.76 1.99
C LEU A 72 -0.08 4.92 3.40
N THR A 73 -0.85 4.46 4.36
CA THR A 73 -0.58 4.62 5.78
C THR A 73 -0.27 3.28 6.40
N VAL A 74 0.81 3.18 7.18
CA VAL A 74 1.14 1.95 7.91
C VAL A 74 1.01 2.18 9.40
N VAL A 75 0.02 1.53 10.01
CA VAL A 75 -0.14 1.45 11.47
C VAL A 75 0.65 0.25 11.93
N ARG A 76 1.70 0.46 12.73
CA ARG A 76 2.54 -0.64 13.20
C ARG A 76 1.80 -1.49 14.23
N GLY A 77 1.82 -2.81 14.04
CA GLY A 77 1.33 -3.76 15.04
C GLY A 77 2.25 -3.76 16.27
N PHE A 78 1.69 -4.03 17.45
CA PHE A 78 2.45 -4.19 18.69
C PHE A 78 2.84 -5.65 18.92
#